data_AF-A0A840UUX0-F1
#
_entry.id   AF-A0A840UUX0-F1
#
_cell.length_a   1.000
_cell.length_b   1.000
_cell.length_c   1.000
_cell.angle_alpha   90.00
_cell.angle_beta   90.00
_cell.angle_gamma   90.00
#
_symmetry.space_group_name_H-M   'P 1'
#
loop_
_entity.id
_entity.type
_entity.pdbx_description
1 polymer ?
#
loop_
_entity_poly.entity_id
_entity_poly.type
_entity_poly.pdbx_seq_one_letter_code
_entity_poly.pdbx_strand_id
1 'polypeptide(L)'
;MEKIDKETYGQAVSKLVKLAQGDTGGSRVAAQVLLSAYNGDAWQLNIVDLCVLDKSNYKAALDVIRGRVELYIEPHTLIANGDRIFEELWHSWQRYHVENRAKPLCSTCSGSGRRWVDDSTEVVCESCKGKGY
;
A
#
# COMPACT_ATOMS: atom_id res chain seq x y z
N MET A 1 17.26 -18.65 11.56
CA MET A 1 16.46 -17.46 11.87
C MET A 1 15.24 -17.92 12.63
N GLU A 2 14.94 -17.35 13.79
CA GLU A 2 13.72 -17.69 14.54
C GLU A 2 12.49 -17.21 13.78
N LYS A 3 11.43 -18.02 13.80
CA LYS A 3 10.16 -17.72 13.12
C LYS A 3 9.54 -16.45 13.72
N ILE A 4 8.99 -15.57 12.88
CA ILE A 4 8.26 -14.40 13.38
C ILE A 4 7.00 -14.86 14.13
N ASP A 5 6.72 -14.25 15.27
CA ASP A 5 5.50 -14.50 16.03
C ASP A 5 4.33 -13.66 15.49
N LYS A 6 3.11 -14.08 15.85
CA LYS A 6 1.87 -13.45 15.36
C LYS A 6 1.72 -12.00 15.85
N GLU A 7 2.22 -11.68 17.04
CA GLU A 7 2.11 -10.33 17.62
C GLU A 7 3.00 -9.35 16.85
N THR A 8 4.26 -9.70 16.63
CA THR A 8 5.19 -8.90 15.83
C THR A 8 4.65 -8.68 14.42
N TYR A 9 4.07 -9.71 13.80
CA TYR A 9 3.43 -9.56 12.48
C TYR A 9 2.25 -8.58 12.53
N GLY A 10 1.35 -8.72 13.50
CA GLY A 10 0.19 -7.81 13.66
C GLY A 10 0.59 -6.36 13.93
N GLN A 11 1.64 -6.13 14.72
CA GLN A 11 2.20 -4.80 14.97
C GLN A 11 2.78 -4.18 13.68
N ALA A 12 3.49 -4.99 12.88
CA ALA A 12 4.04 -4.56 11.60
C ALA A 12 2.95 -4.20 10.58
N VAL A 13 1.89 -5.02 10.47
CA VAL A 13 0.71 -4.71 9.65
C VAL A 13 0.08 -3.40 10.09
N SER A 14 -0.22 -3.25 11.38
CA SER A 14 -0.85 -2.05 11.95
C SER A 14 -0.04 -0.79 11.66
N LYS A 15 1.30 -0.89 11.75
CA LYS A 15 2.21 0.22 11.45
C LYS A 15 2.18 0.61 9.97
N LEU A 16 2.30 -0.37 9.07
CA LEU A 16 2.27 -0.08 7.65
C LEU A 16 0.91 0.43 7.18
N VAL A 17 -0.19 -0.02 7.79
CA VAL A 17 -1.53 0.49 7.47
C VAL A 17 -1.61 1.98 7.75
N LYS A 18 -1.14 2.43 8.91
CA LYS A 18 -1.10 3.86 9.26
C LYS A 18 -0.28 4.67 8.25
N LEU A 19 0.86 4.13 7.81
CA LEU A 19 1.69 4.78 6.80
C LEU A 19 1.00 4.81 5.42
N ALA A 20 0.36 3.72 5.02
CA ALA A 20 -0.31 3.54 3.72
C ALA A 20 -1.56 4.40 3.55
N GLN A 21 -2.16 4.88 4.64
CA GLN A 21 -3.28 5.83 4.63
C GLN A 21 -2.85 7.29 4.36
N GLY A 22 -1.55 7.57 4.31
CA GLY A 22 -1.01 8.87 3.88
C GLY A 22 -0.90 9.00 2.36
N ASP A 23 -0.33 10.12 1.90
CA ASP A 23 -0.12 10.43 0.47
C ASP A 23 1.36 10.77 0.17
N THR A 24 2.27 9.91 0.62
CA THR A 24 3.71 10.07 0.40
C THR A 24 4.30 8.92 -0.41
N GLY A 25 5.54 9.08 -0.87
CA GLY A 25 6.30 7.98 -1.47
C GLY A 25 6.40 6.77 -0.53
N GLY A 26 6.55 6.97 0.78
CA GLY A 26 6.56 5.89 1.77
C GLY A 26 5.19 5.23 1.95
N SER A 27 4.11 6.02 1.89
CA SER A 27 2.72 5.53 1.93
C SER A 27 2.43 4.57 0.79
N ARG A 28 2.85 4.94 -0.43
CA ARG A 28 2.76 4.07 -1.61
C ARG A 28 3.44 2.72 -1.38
N VAL A 29 4.67 2.74 -0.89
CA VAL A 29 5.46 1.52 -0.71
C VAL A 29 4.86 0.64 0.39
N ALA A 30 4.43 1.24 1.49
CA ALA A 30 3.70 0.53 2.55
C ALA A 30 2.43 -0.15 2.00
N ALA A 31 1.66 0.55 1.15
CA ALA A 31 0.48 -0.02 0.50
C ALA A 31 0.83 -1.19 -0.42
N GLN A 32 1.86 -1.07 -1.26
CA GLN A 32 2.29 -2.17 -2.14
C GLN A 32 2.77 -3.38 -1.34
N VAL A 33 3.46 -3.20 -0.20
CA VAL A 33 3.84 -4.31 0.69
C VAL A 33 2.60 -5.01 1.25
N LEU A 34 1.66 -4.26 1.82
CA LEU A 34 0.44 -4.80 2.42
C LEU A 34 -0.45 -5.51 1.39
N LEU A 35 -0.72 -4.84 0.27
CA LEU A 35 -1.61 -5.34 -0.77
C LEU A 35 -0.99 -6.52 -1.52
N SER A 36 0.32 -6.55 -1.73
CA SER A 36 0.99 -7.72 -2.31
C SER A 36 0.99 -8.93 -1.35
N ALA A 37 1.12 -8.70 -0.04
CA ALA A 37 0.98 -9.75 0.96
C ALA A 37 -0.48 -10.27 1.08
N TYR A 38 -1.47 -9.42 0.78
CA TYR A 38 -2.89 -9.78 0.74
C TYR A 38 -3.28 -10.50 -0.56
N ASN A 39 -2.88 -9.97 -1.71
CA ASN A 39 -3.18 -10.50 -3.04
C ASN A 39 -2.03 -10.19 -4.02
N GLY A 40 -1.14 -11.16 -4.22
CA GLY A 40 0.03 -11.03 -5.09
C GLY A 40 -0.27 -11.01 -6.59
N ASP A 41 -1.44 -11.49 -7.00
CA ASP A 41 -1.86 -11.49 -8.42
C ASP A 41 -2.27 -10.08 -8.86
N ALA A 42 -2.96 -9.35 -8.00
CA ALA A 42 -3.43 -7.99 -8.26
C ALA A 42 -2.38 -6.91 -7.92
N TRP A 43 -1.47 -7.20 -6.98
CA TRP A 43 -0.51 -6.24 -6.45
C TRP A 43 0.90 -6.82 -6.34
N GLN A 44 1.86 -6.08 -6.89
CA GLN A 44 3.27 -6.45 -6.85
C GLN A 44 4.08 -5.42 -6.06
N LEU A 45 4.92 -5.92 -5.17
CA LEU A 45 5.99 -5.14 -4.54
C LEU A 45 7.18 -5.00 -5.50
N ASN A 46 7.63 -3.76 -5.71
CA ASN A 46 8.94 -3.50 -6.28
C ASN A 46 9.98 -3.47 -5.15
N ILE A 47 10.97 -4.37 -5.17
CA ILE A 47 11.96 -4.48 -4.10
C ILE A 47 12.78 -3.18 -3.97
N VAL A 48 13.09 -2.52 -5.09
CA VAL A 48 13.89 -1.27 -5.07
C VAL A 48 13.16 -0.14 -4.34
N ASP A 49 11.82 -0.16 -4.36
CA ASP A 49 11.03 0.87 -3.70
C ASP A 49 11.13 0.80 -2.16
N LEU A 50 11.58 -0.32 -1.58
CA LEU A 50 11.82 -0.42 -0.14
C LEU A 50 12.86 0.59 0.36
N CYS A 51 13.75 1.09 -0.52
CA CYS A 51 14.71 2.15 -0.20
C CYS A 51 14.07 3.50 0.17
N VAL A 52 12.77 3.68 -0.13
CA VAL A 52 12.01 4.90 0.23
C VAL A 52 11.61 4.89 1.71
N LEU A 53 11.60 3.72 2.35
CA LEU A 53 11.20 3.59 3.75
C LEU A 53 12.36 3.94 4.69
N ASP A 54 12.07 4.66 5.77
CA ASP A 54 13.00 4.77 6.88
C ASP A 54 13.28 3.39 7.51
N LYS A 55 14.34 3.30 8.33
CA LYS A 55 14.76 2.05 8.98
C LYS A 55 13.62 1.33 9.72
N SER A 56 12.72 2.08 10.36
CA SER A 56 11.66 1.54 11.18
C SER A 56 10.51 0.99 10.34
N ASN A 57 10.16 1.67 9.26
CA ASN A 57 9.16 1.25 8.28
C ASN A 57 9.68 0.13 7.39
N TYR A 58 10.95 0.15 7.01
CA TYR A 58 11.61 -0.94 6.29
C TYR A 58 11.59 -2.24 7.10
N LYS A 59 11.92 -2.19 8.40
CA LYS A 59 11.79 -3.37 9.27
C LYS A 59 10.36 -3.90 9.29
N ALA A 60 9.35 -3.02 9.44
CA ALA A 60 7.95 -3.43 9.41
C ALA A 60 7.56 -4.08 8.08
N ALA A 61 8.08 -3.60 6.95
CA ALA A 61 7.88 -4.25 5.65
C ALA A 61 8.45 -5.67 5.60
N LEU A 62 9.67 -5.87 6.10
CA LEU A 62 10.26 -7.20 6.20
C LEU A 62 9.44 -8.11 7.13
N ASP A 63 8.98 -7.59 8.27
CA ASP A 63 8.15 -8.35 9.22
C ASP A 63 6.79 -8.74 8.59
N VAL A 64 6.18 -7.89 7.75
CA VAL A 64 4.96 -8.23 7.01
C VAL A 64 5.21 -9.34 5.99
N ILE A 65 6.30 -9.26 5.22
CA ILE A 65 6.69 -10.28 4.23
C ILE A 65 6.93 -11.61 4.94
N ARG A 66 7.73 -11.59 6.02
CA ARG A 66 7.99 -12.77 6.85
C ARG A 66 6.72 -13.34 7.45
N GLY A 67 5.87 -12.49 8.03
CA GLY A 67 4.61 -12.91 8.65
C GLY A 67 3.70 -13.62 7.66
N ARG A 68 3.58 -13.08 6.44
CA ARG A 68 2.78 -13.71 5.39
C ARG A 68 3.32 -15.09 5.00
N VAL A 69 4.62 -15.21 4.74
CA VAL A 69 5.25 -16.44 4.26
C VAL A 69 5.39 -17.50 5.36
N GLU A 70 5.79 -17.09 6.56
CA GLU A 70 6.10 -18.02 7.65
C GLU A 70 4.83 -18.50 8.36
N LEU A 71 3.82 -17.62 8.54
CA LEU A 71 2.60 -17.94 9.31
C LEU A 71 1.40 -18.29 8.44
N TYR A 72 1.40 -17.99 7.13
CA TYR A 72 0.27 -18.20 6.22
C TYR A 72 -1.02 -17.47 6.65
N ILE A 73 -0.89 -16.40 7.45
CA ILE A 73 -2.02 -15.59 7.90
C ILE A 73 -2.20 -14.40 6.93
N GLU A 74 -3.44 -14.07 6.59
CA GLU A 74 -3.72 -12.89 5.77
C GLU A 74 -3.64 -11.62 6.62
N PRO A 75 -2.94 -10.56 6.15
CA PRO A 75 -2.59 -9.42 6.99
C PRO A 75 -3.81 -8.68 7.53
N HIS A 76 -4.90 -8.58 6.75
CA HIS A 76 -6.12 -7.89 7.18
C HIS A 76 -6.77 -8.56 8.41
N THR A 77 -6.60 -9.87 8.60
CA THR A 77 -7.18 -10.60 9.75
C THR A 77 -6.50 -10.28 11.10
N LEU A 78 -5.38 -9.56 11.08
CA LEU A 78 -4.61 -9.21 12.29
C LEU A 78 -5.00 -7.88 12.90
N ILE A 79 -5.90 -7.13 12.27
CA ILE A 79 -6.31 -5.79 12.70
C ILE A 79 -7.83 -5.65 12.71
N ALA A 80 -8.34 -4.78 13.59
CA ALA A 80 -9.76 -4.47 13.63
C ALA A 80 -10.20 -3.76 12.34
N ASN A 81 -11.35 -4.15 11.79
CA ASN A 81 -11.88 -3.64 10.51
C ASN A 81 -10.94 -3.86 9.31
N GLY A 82 -10.10 -4.90 9.35
CA GLY A 82 -9.10 -5.15 8.32
C GLY A 82 -9.64 -5.26 6.91
N ASP A 83 -10.78 -5.94 6.71
CA ASP A 83 -11.41 -6.07 5.38
C ASP A 83 -11.67 -4.69 4.75
N ARG A 84 -12.37 -3.82 5.49
CA ARG A 84 -12.69 -2.46 5.07
C ARG A 84 -11.43 -1.63 4.81
N ILE A 85 -10.43 -1.73 5.69
CA ILE A 85 -9.17 -0.99 5.55
C ILE A 85 -8.44 -1.43 4.28
N PHE A 86 -8.36 -2.72 4.01
CA PHE A 86 -7.66 -3.24 2.82
C PHE A 86 -8.40 -2.91 1.53
N GLU A 87 -9.74 -2.91 1.54
CA GLU A 87 -10.57 -2.41 0.44
C GLU A 87 -10.30 -0.91 0.17
N GLU A 88 -10.25 -0.08 1.21
CA GLU A 88 -9.92 1.34 1.08
C GLU A 88 -8.51 1.56 0.51
N LEU A 89 -7.51 0.80 0.98
CA LEU A 89 -6.15 0.84 0.43
C LEU A 89 -6.12 0.39 -1.03
N TRP A 90 -6.87 -0.66 -1.38
CA TRP A 90 -6.99 -1.15 -2.75
C TRP A 90 -7.44 -0.03 -3.68
N HIS A 91 -8.48 0.71 -3.29
CA HIS A 91 -9.01 1.81 -4.09
C HIS A 91 -8.08 3.03 -4.11
N SER A 92 -7.51 3.40 -2.95
CA SER A 92 -6.62 4.57 -2.83
C SER A 92 -5.35 4.44 -3.69
N TRP A 93 -4.87 3.20 -3.89
CA TRP A 93 -3.63 2.94 -4.60
C TRP A 93 -3.85 2.30 -5.98
N GLN A 94 -5.06 2.37 -6.57
CA GLN A 94 -5.42 1.72 -7.84
C GLN A 94 -4.41 1.93 -8.99
N ARG A 95 -3.68 3.04 -8.98
CA ARG A 95 -2.60 3.34 -9.93
C ARG A 95 -1.54 2.24 -10.01
N TYR A 96 -1.26 1.58 -8.90
CA TYR A 96 -0.23 0.57 -8.74
C TYR A 96 -0.75 -0.86 -8.84
N HIS A 97 -2.05 -1.04 -9.05
CA HIS A 97 -2.63 -2.31 -9.47
C HIS A 97 -1.94 -2.79 -10.76
N VAL A 98 -1.70 -4.09 -10.88
CA VAL A 98 -0.91 -4.65 -12.00
C VAL A 98 -1.44 -4.23 -13.39
N GLU A 99 -2.76 -4.19 -13.56
CA GLU A 99 -3.43 -3.77 -14.80
C GLU A 99 -3.19 -2.30 -15.17
N ASN A 100 -2.86 -1.47 -14.18
CA ASN A 100 -2.65 -0.03 -14.35
C ASN A 100 -1.16 0.34 -14.34
N ARG A 101 -0.28 -0.55 -13.88
CA ARG A 101 1.13 -0.21 -13.62
C ARG A 101 1.86 0.33 -14.85
N ALA A 102 1.60 -0.26 -16.03
CA ALA A 102 2.21 0.13 -17.30
C ALA A 102 1.64 1.42 -17.91
N LYS A 103 0.50 1.91 -17.38
CA LYS A 103 -0.13 3.14 -17.87
C LYS A 103 0.78 4.35 -17.64
N PRO A 104 0.81 5.33 -18.55
CA PRO A 104 1.53 6.59 -18.31
C PRO A 104 0.98 7.34 -17.09
N LEU A 105 1.85 8.17 -16.50
CA LEU A 105 1.46 9.06 -15.41
C LEU A 105 0.41 10.07 -15.91
N CYS A 106 -0.61 10.32 -15.10
CA CYS A 106 -1.59 11.35 -15.43
C CYS A 106 -0.92 12.73 -15.36
N SER A 107 -0.92 13.49 -16.46
CA SER A 107 -0.31 14.83 -16.50
C SER A 107 -1.04 15.83 -15.61
N THR A 108 -2.28 15.52 -15.21
CA THR A 108 -3.12 16.39 -14.39
C THR A 108 -3.00 16.15 -12.88
N CYS A 109 -2.75 14.92 -12.44
CA CYS A 109 -2.73 14.56 -11.01
C CYS A 109 -1.54 13.70 -10.60
N SER A 110 -0.60 13.46 -11.50
CA SER A 110 0.53 12.56 -11.26
C SER A 110 0.11 11.14 -10.82
N GLY A 111 -1.07 10.70 -11.23
CA GLY A 111 -1.61 9.38 -10.89
C GLY A 111 -2.23 9.25 -9.50
N SER A 112 -2.30 10.32 -8.70
CA SER A 112 -2.96 10.29 -7.38
C SER A 112 -4.47 10.06 -7.45
N GLY A 113 -5.08 10.28 -8.63
CA GLY A 113 -6.52 10.27 -8.82
C GLY A 113 -7.24 11.46 -8.20
N ARG A 114 -6.49 12.40 -7.61
CA ARG A 114 -6.97 13.53 -6.83
C ARG A 114 -6.40 14.83 -7.38
N ARG A 115 -7.22 15.87 -7.47
CA ARG A 115 -6.83 17.21 -7.93
C ARG A 115 -7.31 18.23 -6.92
N TRP A 116 -6.45 19.18 -6.58
CA TRP A 116 -6.84 20.34 -5.78
C TRP A 116 -7.37 21.42 -6.71
N VAL A 117 -8.60 21.86 -6.47
CA VAL A 117 -9.20 23.00 -7.19
C VAL A 117 -8.81 24.31 -6.52
N ASP A 118 -8.64 24.27 -5.20
CA ASP A 118 -8.13 25.32 -4.32
C ASP A 118 -7.40 24.68 -3.12
N ASP A 119 -6.96 25.48 -2.16
CA ASP A 119 -6.19 25.05 -0.98
C ASP A 119 -6.94 24.10 -0.03
N SER A 120 -8.24 23.87 -0.25
CA SER A 120 -9.12 23.10 0.63
C SER A 120 -10.02 22.09 -0.08
N THR A 121 -10.19 22.23 -1.40
CA THR A 121 -11.13 21.41 -2.19
C THR A 121 -10.39 20.39 -3.03
N GLU A 122 -10.44 19.14 -2.59
CA GLU A 122 -9.99 17.98 -3.36
C GLU A 122 -11.15 17.42 -4.22
N VAL A 123 -10.89 17.17 -5.50
CA VAL A 123 -11.82 16.53 -6.43
C VAL A 123 -11.19 15.33 -7.11
N VAL A 124 -12.02 14.42 -7.60
CA VAL A 124 -11.57 13.30 -8.41
C VAL A 124 -10.97 13.80 -9.73
N CYS A 125 -9.83 13.23 -10.11
CA CYS A 125 -9.23 13.47 -11.41
C CYS A 125 -10.02 12.72 -12.49
N GLU A 126 -10.98 13.40 -13.13
CA GLU A 126 -11.78 12.82 -14.22
C GLU A 126 -10.95 12.25 -15.39
N SER A 127 -9.72 12.76 -15.60
CA SER A 127 -8.86 12.33 -16.69
C SER A 127 -8.33 10.90 -16.53
N CYS A 128 -8.08 10.44 -15.29
CA CYS A 128 -7.46 9.13 -15.05
C CYS A 128 -8.14 8.30 -13.96
N LYS A 129 -8.99 8.91 -13.12
CA LYS A 129 -9.70 8.26 -12.00
C LYS A 129 -8.78 7.41 -11.12
N GLY A 130 -7.55 7.88 -10.92
CA GLY A 130 -6.52 7.22 -10.11
C GLY A 130 -5.80 6.04 -10.79
N LYS A 131 -5.99 5.81 -12.09
CA LYS A 131 -5.43 4.64 -12.81
C LYS A 131 -4.25 4.96 -13.73
N GLY A 132 -4.05 6.23 -14.09
CA GLY A 132 -3.19 6.60 -15.23
C GLY A 132 -3.95 6.54 -16.56
N TYR A 133 -3.25 6.75 -17.68
CA TYR A 133 -3.82 6.77 -19.04
C TYR A 133 -3.81 5.41 -19.74
#